data_AF-A0A5R2MV27-F1
#
_entry.id   AF-A0A5R2MV27-F1
#
_cell.length_a   1.000
_cell.length_b   1.000
_cell.length_c   1.000
_cell.angle_alpha   90.00
_cell.angle_beta   90.00
_cell.angle_gamma   90.00
#
_symmetry.space_group_name_H-M   'P 1'
#
loop_
_entity.id
_entity.type
_entity.pdbx_description
1 polymer ?
#
loop_
_entity_poly.entity_id
_entity_poly.type
_entity_poly.pdbx_seq_one_letter_code
_entity_poly.pdbx_strand_id
1 'polypeptide(L)'
;LPNAELLGNATAYTAWTDPSRLAKLPEGRKPAGKRIAENFPKWKNWKLVQDGAEVVPGIQIIAAPGHTPGHSVYLANSGKEQLMISADTMYVPALLAPHPEWQGA
;
A
#
# COMPACT_ATOMS: atom_id res chain seq x y z
N LEU A 1 -13.95 -12.60 3.56
CA LEU A 1 -13.21 -13.36 4.57
C LEU A 1 -13.64 -12.86 5.96
N PRO A 2 -14.69 -13.43 6.57
CA PRO A 2 -15.24 -12.90 7.83
C PRO A 2 -14.26 -13.01 9.01
N ASN A 3 -13.27 -13.90 8.92
CA ASN A 3 -12.32 -14.20 10.01
C ASN A 3 -10.88 -13.74 9.70
N ALA A 4 -10.65 -12.97 8.64
CA ALA A 4 -9.32 -12.47 8.30
C ALA A 4 -9.03 -11.14 9.01
N GLU A 5 -7.78 -10.89 9.36
CA GLU A 5 -7.28 -9.59 9.79
C GLU A 5 -6.78 -8.80 8.56
N LEU A 6 -7.03 -7.49 8.54
CA LEU A 6 -6.55 -6.57 7.51
C LEU A 6 -5.27 -5.92 7.98
N LEU A 7 -4.14 -6.43 7.52
CA LEU A 7 -2.82 -5.86 7.78
C LEU A 7 -2.54 -4.75 6.76
N GLY A 8 -2.12 -3.58 7.25
CA GLY A 8 -1.80 -2.46 6.37
C GLY A 8 -0.87 -1.45 7.03
N ASN A 9 -0.13 -0.70 6.20
CA ASN A 9 0.72 0.38 6.69
C ASN A 9 -0.15 1.53 7.24
N ALA A 10 0.14 1.98 8.47
CA ALA A 10 -0.57 3.09 9.10
C ALA A 10 -0.54 4.37 8.24
N THR A 11 0.57 4.63 7.54
CA THR A 11 0.72 5.77 6.62
C THR A 11 -0.30 5.70 5.48
N ALA A 12 -0.54 4.50 4.93
CA ALA A 12 -1.53 4.31 3.87
C ALA A 12 -2.94 4.58 4.40
N TYR A 13 -3.28 3.98 5.55
CA TYR A 13 -4.59 4.17 6.17
C TYR A 13 -4.88 5.65 6.44
N THR A 14 -3.94 6.36 7.09
CA THR A 14 -4.08 7.79 7.37
C THR A 14 -4.21 8.61 6.09
N ALA A 15 -3.37 8.37 5.07
CA ALA A 15 -3.42 9.11 3.81
C ALA A 15 -4.77 8.94 3.07
N TRP A 16 -5.44 7.81 3.23
CA TRP A 16 -6.71 7.54 2.56
C TRP A 16 -7.96 7.86 3.39
N THR A 17 -7.79 8.17 4.68
CA THR A 17 -8.87 8.55 5.60
C THR A 17 -8.80 10.01 6.04
N ASP A 18 -7.72 10.73 5.75
CA ASP A 18 -7.56 12.16 6.01
C ASP A 18 -8.39 13.02 5.02
N PRO A 19 -9.46 13.70 5.50
CA PRO A 19 -10.30 14.54 4.63
C PRO A 19 -9.53 15.69 3.96
N SER A 20 -8.51 16.23 4.61
CA SER A 20 -7.72 17.36 4.10
C SER A 20 -6.91 16.97 2.86
N ARG A 21 -6.48 15.72 2.79
CA ARG A 21 -5.80 15.14 1.64
C ARG A 21 -6.78 14.77 0.54
N LEU A 22 -7.92 14.18 0.89
CA LEU A 22 -8.95 13.81 -0.09
C LEU A 22 -9.47 15.03 -0.87
N ALA A 23 -9.60 16.17 -0.20
CA ALA A 23 -9.96 17.44 -0.84
C ALA A 23 -8.97 17.91 -1.92
N LYS A 24 -7.69 17.50 -1.80
CA LYS A 24 -6.59 17.87 -2.71
C LYS A 24 -6.37 16.85 -3.84
N LEU A 25 -7.14 15.77 -3.89
CA LEU A 25 -7.03 14.79 -4.97
C LEU A 25 -7.44 15.42 -6.31
N PRO A 26 -6.80 15.02 -7.43
CA PRO A 26 -7.30 15.35 -8.77
C PRO A 26 -8.77 14.95 -8.94
N GLU A 27 -9.56 15.71 -9.69
CA GLU A 27 -11.01 15.47 -9.85
C GLU A 27 -11.34 14.02 -10.22
N GLY A 28 -10.61 13.44 -11.18
CA GLY A 28 -10.80 12.04 -11.59
C GLY A 28 -10.52 11.00 -10.50
N ARG A 29 -9.76 11.36 -9.45
CA ARG A 29 -9.43 10.46 -8.32
C ARG A 29 -10.31 10.68 -7.09
N LYS A 30 -11.07 11.79 -7.01
CA LYS A 30 -11.96 12.06 -5.87
C LYS A 30 -13.01 10.98 -5.62
N PRO A 31 -13.68 10.39 -6.64
CA PRO A 31 -14.66 9.33 -6.41
C PRO A 31 -14.04 8.10 -5.73
N ALA A 32 -12.84 7.69 -6.16
CA ALA A 32 -12.11 6.58 -5.56
C ALA A 32 -11.68 6.90 -4.13
N GLY A 33 -11.11 8.08 -3.89
CA GLY A 33 -10.71 8.54 -2.56
C GLY A 33 -11.88 8.58 -1.58
N LYS A 34 -13.03 9.15 -2.00
CA LYS A 34 -14.27 9.16 -1.19
C LYS A 34 -14.72 7.75 -0.82
N ARG A 35 -14.77 6.83 -1.80
CA ARG A 35 -15.16 5.44 -1.56
C ARG A 35 -14.22 4.76 -0.55
N ILE A 36 -12.92 4.99 -0.63
CA ILE A 36 -11.95 4.40 0.31
C ILE A 36 -12.20 4.94 1.72
N ALA A 37 -12.26 6.27 1.86
CA ALA A 37 -12.46 6.96 3.13
C ALA A 37 -13.77 6.58 3.84
N GLU A 38 -14.83 6.32 3.07
CA GLU A 38 -16.12 5.88 3.61
C GLU A 38 -16.13 4.42 4.07
N ASN A 39 -15.28 3.56 3.49
CA ASN A 39 -15.33 2.11 3.74
C ASN A 39 -14.26 1.62 4.71
N PHE A 40 -13.04 2.18 4.66
CA PHE A 40 -11.95 1.76 5.55
C PHE A 40 -12.34 1.80 7.04
N PRO A 41 -12.98 2.87 7.56
CA PRO A 41 -13.40 2.94 8.98
C PRO A 41 -14.54 1.98 9.36
N LYS A 42 -15.28 1.43 8.37
CA LYS A 42 -16.36 0.47 8.64
C LYS A 42 -15.83 -0.91 9.00
N TRP A 43 -14.60 -1.23 8.60
CA TRP A 43 -13.95 -2.50 8.90
C TRP A 43 -13.30 -2.44 10.28
N LYS A 44 -13.62 -3.39 11.15
CA LYS A 44 -13.16 -3.42 12.55
C LYS A 44 -11.93 -4.30 12.78
N ASN A 45 -11.51 -5.01 11.75
CA ASN A 45 -10.45 -6.02 11.75
C ASN A 45 -9.13 -5.49 11.18
N TRP A 46 -8.90 -4.17 11.25
CA TRP A 46 -7.60 -3.60 10.88
C TRP A 46 -6.55 -3.86 11.94
N LYS A 47 -5.37 -4.26 11.50
CA LYS A 47 -4.13 -4.19 12.26
C LYS A 47 -3.14 -3.34 11.48
N LEU A 48 -3.06 -2.08 11.89
CA LEU A 48 -2.17 -1.10 11.29
C LEU A 48 -0.76 -1.27 11.86
N VAL A 49 0.22 -1.31 10.97
CA VAL A 49 1.64 -1.48 11.31
C VAL A 49 2.47 -0.34 10.76
N GLN A 50 3.66 -0.17 11.33
CA GLN A 50 4.66 0.77 10.81
C GLN A 50 5.57 0.07 9.81
N ASP A 51 6.39 0.86 9.11
CA ASP A 51 7.43 0.35 8.23
C ASP A 51 8.39 -0.61 8.96
N GLY A 52 8.85 -1.62 8.23
CA GLY A 52 9.78 -2.63 8.73
C GLY A 52 9.16 -3.69 9.66
N ALA A 53 7.86 -3.61 9.97
CA ALA A 53 7.20 -4.59 10.82
C ALA A 53 7.11 -5.98 10.17
N GLU A 54 7.31 -7.03 10.96
CA GLU A 54 6.92 -8.38 10.57
C GLU A 54 5.40 -8.50 10.75
N VAL A 55 4.68 -8.64 9.63
CA VAL A 55 3.20 -8.62 9.62
C VAL A 55 2.62 -9.99 9.96
N VAL A 56 3.30 -11.04 9.54
CA VAL A 56 3.13 -12.45 9.93
C VAL A 56 4.50 -13.13 9.88
N PRO A 57 4.72 -14.28 10.54
CA PRO A 57 6.03 -14.93 10.55
C PRO A 57 6.63 -15.10 9.15
N GLY A 58 7.84 -14.59 8.96
CA GLY A 58 8.58 -14.64 7.71
C GLY A 58 8.22 -13.54 6.70
N ILE A 59 7.20 -12.70 6.94
CA ILE A 59 6.78 -11.64 6.01
C ILE A 59 6.93 -10.27 6.67
N GLN A 60 7.82 -9.46 6.10
CA GLN A 60 8.07 -8.08 6.51
C GLN A 60 7.40 -7.10 5.55
N ILE A 61 6.80 -6.02 6.07
CA ILE A 61 6.35 -4.88 5.27
C ILE A 61 7.48 -3.86 5.12
N ILE A 62 7.67 -3.32 3.92
CA ILE A 62 8.72 -2.33 3.61
C ILE A 62 8.08 -1.15 2.88
N ALA A 63 8.34 0.07 3.34
CA ALA A 63 7.87 1.29 2.73
C ALA A 63 8.49 1.48 1.33
N ALA A 64 7.63 1.72 0.34
CA ALA A 64 8.02 2.04 -1.02
C ALA A 64 7.13 3.19 -1.55
N PRO A 65 7.13 4.37 -0.89
CA PRO A 65 6.24 5.46 -1.23
C PRO A 65 6.52 5.99 -2.65
N GLY A 66 5.45 6.36 -3.35
CA GLY A 66 5.51 6.80 -4.74
C GLY A 66 4.14 6.68 -5.36
N HIS A 67 3.79 5.47 -5.83
CA HIS A 67 2.47 5.14 -6.36
C HIS A 67 1.32 5.64 -5.46
N THR A 68 1.45 5.44 -4.15
CA THR A 68 0.68 6.16 -3.13
C THR A 68 1.61 6.57 -1.96
N PRO A 69 1.23 7.52 -1.09
CA PRO A 69 2.09 7.94 0.02
C PRO A 69 2.42 6.83 1.03
N GLY A 70 1.54 5.84 1.17
CA GLY A 70 1.75 4.68 2.04
C GLY A 70 1.96 3.38 1.27
N HIS A 71 2.37 3.46 0.00
CA HIS A 71 2.67 2.27 -0.79
C HIS A 71 3.77 1.45 -0.08
N SER A 72 3.57 0.14 -0.04
CA SER A 72 4.46 -0.79 0.65
C SER A 72 4.60 -2.07 -0.16
N VAL A 73 5.78 -2.66 -0.08
CA VAL A 73 6.11 -3.98 -0.63
C VAL A 73 6.27 -4.97 0.52
N TYR A 74 6.27 -6.26 0.22
CA TYR A 74 6.44 -7.30 1.23
C TYR A 74 7.63 -8.19 0.91
N LEU A 75 8.53 -8.37 1.89
CA LEU A 75 9.63 -9.32 1.82
C LEU A 75 9.24 -10.60 2.55
N ALA A 76 9.00 -11.67 1.79
CA ALA A 76 8.77 -13.00 2.32
C ALA A 76 10.09 -13.77 2.42
N ASN A 77 10.34 -14.42 3.55
CA ASN A 77 11.55 -15.18 3.85
C ASN A 77 11.20 -16.64 4.16
N SER A 78 12.01 -17.56 3.64
CA SER A 78 11.92 -18.99 3.95
C SER A 78 13.33 -19.59 4.02
N GLY A 79 13.85 -19.77 5.23
CA GLY A 79 15.23 -20.24 5.42
C GLY A 79 16.25 -19.26 4.82
N LYS A 80 16.93 -19.68 3.75
CA LYS A 80 17.90 -18.84 3.01
C LYS A 80 17.29 -18.16 1.77
N GLU A 81 16.03 -18.43 1.46
CA GLU A 81 15.34 -17.91 0.28
C GLU A 81 14.51 -16.67 0.63
N GLN A 82 14.40 -15.76 -0.33
CA GLN A 82 13.65 -14.51 -0.19
C GLN A 82 12.83 -14.24 -1.46
N LEU A 83 11.64 -13.68 -1.28
CA LEU A 83 10.79 -13.18 -2.35
C LEU A 83 10.30 -11.77 -2.01
N MET A 84 10.56 -10.82 -2.92
CA MET A 84 9.99 -9.48 -2.85
C MET A 84 8.67 -9.42 -3.64
N ILE A 85 7.58 -9.12 -2.95
CA ILE A 85 6.27 -8.83 -3.54
C ILE A 85 6.20 -7.32 -3.76
N SER A 86 6.55 -6.88 -4.96
CA SER A 86 6.76 -5.48 -5.31
C SER A 86 5.49 -4.64 -5.45
N ALA A 87 4.30 -5.24 -5.40
CA ALA A 87 3.02 -4.56 -5.58
C ALA A 87 3.03 -3.64 -6.83
N ASP A 88 2.60 -2.39 -6.70
CA ASP A 88 2.47 -1.43 -7.80
C ASP A 88 3.74 -0.58 -7.99
N THR A 89 4.91 -1.11 -7.61
CA THR A 89 6.20 -0.45 -7.87
C THR A 89 6.43 -0.24 -9.38
N MET A 90 5.97 -1.18 -10.22
CA MET A 90 6.04 -1.09 -11.68
C MET A 90 4.75 -1.63 -12.30
N TYR A 91 3.99 -0.75 -12.97
CA TYR A 91 2.72 -1.12 -13.63
C TYR A 91 2.93 -1.72 -15.04
N VAL A 92 4.07 -1.44 -15.68
CA VAL A 92 4.54 -2.13 -16.90
C VAL A 92 6.02 -2.47 -16.76
N PRO A 93 6.37 -3.60 -16.12
CA PRO A 93 7.76 -3.94 -15.81
C PRO A 93 8.70 -3.97 -17.03
N ALA A 94 8.20 -4.41 -18.19
CA ALA A 94 8.99 -4.46 -19.41
C ALA A 94 9.49 -3.08 -19.89
N LEU A 95 8.78 -2.00 -19.53
CA LEU A 95 9.18 -0.63 -19.84
C LEU A 95 9.92 0.03 -18.67
N LEU A 96 9.44 -0.18 -17.44
CA LEU A 96 9.92 0.55 -16.27
C LEU A 96 11.15 -0.07 -15.61
N ALA A 97 11.40 -1.37 -15.78
CA ALA A 97 12.63 -1.99 -15.27
C ALA A 97 13.90 -1.42 -15.92
N PRO A 98 13.97 -1.25 -17.26
CA PRO A 98 15.10 -0.55 -17.88
C PRO A 98 15.05 0.97 -17.76
N HIS A 99 13.88 1.57 -17.49
CA HIS A 99 13.66 3.02 -17.38
C HIS A 99 12.90 3.40 -16.09
N PRO A 100 13.53 3.24 -14.90
CA PRO A 100 12.86 3.45 -13.61
C PRO A 100 12.46 4.91 -13.36
N GLU A 101 12.99 5.86 -14.13
CA GLU A 101 12.65 7.27 -14.09
C GLU A 101 11.33 7.61 -14.81
N TRP A 102 10.81 6.70 -15.65
CA TRP A 102 9.55 6.92 -16.36
C TRP A 102 8.36 6.77 -15.41
N GLN A 103 7.40 7.67 -15.53
CA GLN A 103 6.18 7.67 -14.73
C GLN A 103 4.97 7.84 -15.66
N GLY A 104 3.90 7.09 -15.38
CA GLY A 104 2.62 7.27 -16.06
C GLY A 104 1.97 8.60 -15.63
N ALA A 105 1.30 9.27 -16.57
CA ALA A 105 0.54 10.49 -16.33
C ALA A 105 -0.71 10.25 -15.47
#